data_AF-C3UTD8-F1
#
_entry.id   AF-C3UTD8-F1
#
_cell.length_a   1.000
_cell.length_b   1.000
_cell.length_c   1.000
_cell.angle_alpha   90.00
_cell.angle_beta   90.00
_cell.angle_gamma   90.00
#
_symmetry.space_group_name_H-M   'P 1'
#
loop_
_entity.id
_entity.type
_entity.pdbx_description
1 polymer ?
#
loop_
_entity_poly.entity_id
_entity_poly.type
_entity_poly.pdbx_seq_one_letter_code
_entity_poly.pdbx_strand_id
1 'polypeptide(L)'
;MRCKSGKDEDKDHELYTKKFIKTQNLLLLGTGESGKSTIIKQMIILHVNGFSERDKREKIPHIRQNIHESIFDIVSHMNTINPPEKFEQEITATSADYILKLGPKEPDVYTDEYFDHVDTAWRDEGVKNTFKRSNEYQLIGSAEYFLNRLHVIRKADYIPNNRGYPVFA
;
A
#
# COMPACT_ATOMS: atom_id res chain seq x y z
N MET A 1 24.28 -32.56 -38.53
CA MET A 1 24.56 -31.76 -37.31
C MET A 1 23.26 -31.58 -36.52
N ARG A 2 22.86 -32.55 -35.70
CA ARG A 2 21.66 -32.44 -34.86
C ARG A 2 21.85 -33.38 -33.67
N CYS A 3 22.34 -32.83 -32.55
CA CYS A 3 22.42 -33.44 -31.22
C CYS A 3 23.20 -32.48 -30.30
N LYS A 4 22.63 -31.30 -30.00
CA LYS A 4 23.12 -30.44 -28.89
C LYS A 4 22.01 -30.08 -27.89
N SER A 5 20.72 -30.01 -28.30
CA SER A 5 19.62 -29.66 -27.38
C SER A 5 19.35 -30.66 -26.25
N GLY A 6 19.42 -31.97 -26.49
CA GLY A 6 18.98 -32.95 -25.47
C GLY A 6 19.86 -33.01 -24.22
N LYS A 7 21.15 -32.66 -24.31
CA LYS A 7 22.08 -32.75 -23.16
C LYS A 7 21.98 -31.59 -22.18
N ASP A 8 21.39 -30.46 -22.59
CA ASP A 8 21.26 -29.28 -21.75
C ASP A 8 19.93 -29.35 -20.95
N GLU A 9 18.85 -29.84 -21.56
CA GLU A 9 17.56 -30.10 -20.89
C GLU A 9 17.66 -31.16 -19.78
N ASP A 10 18.41 -32.25 -20.02
CA ASP A 10 18.63 -33.32 -19.04
C ASP A 10 19.43 -32.82 -17.81
N LYS A 11 20.41 -31.93 -18.05
CA LYS A 11 21.21 -31.32 -16.97
C LYS A 11 20.41 -30.34 -16.13
N ASP A 12 19.57 -29.55 -16.78
CA ASP A 12 18.66 -28.64 -16.09
C ASP A 12 17.67 -29.43 -15.24
N HIS A 13 17.06 -30.49 -15.79
CA HIS A 13 16.11 -31.35 -15.06
C HIS A 13 16.76 -32.02 -13.83
N GLU A 14 18.00 -32.51 -13.96
CA GLU A 14 18.72 -33.11 -12.84
C GLU A 14 19.13 -32.07 -11.78
N LEU A 15 19.46 -30.84 -12.19
CA LEU A 15 19.75 -29.72 -11.29
C LEU A 15 18.49 -29.27 -10.52
N TYR A 16 17.34 -29.19 -11.18
CA TYR A 16 16.05 -28.93 -10.55
C TYR A 16 15.66 -30.03 -9.56
N THR A 17 15.85 -31.29 -9.93
CA THR A 17 15.55 -32.44 -9.06
C THR A 17 16.42 -32.43 -7.80
N LYS A 18 17.73 -32.16 -7.94
CA LYS A 18 18.65 -32.03 -6.79
C LYS A 18 18.30 -30.83 -5.90
N LYS A 19 17.89 -29.70 -6.50
CA LYS A 19 17.47 -28.52 -5.75
C LYS A 19 16.15 -28.76 -5.00
N PHE A 20 15.21 -29.47 -5.62
CA PHE A 20 13.93 -29.84 -5.01
C PHE A 20 14.10 -30.81 -3.83
N ILE A 21 14.92 -31.85 -3.98
CA ILE A 21 15.20 -32.82 -2.89
C ILE A 21 15.89 -32.15 -1.70
N LYS A 22 16.71 -31.12 -1.95
CA LYS A 22 17.38 -30.34 -0.90
C LYS A 22 16.48 -29.28 -0.25
N THR A 23 15.31 -29.01 -0.82
CA THR A 23 14.37 -28.00 -0.31
C THR A 23 13.45 -28.65 0.73
N GLN A 24 13.43 -28.10 1.95
CA GLN A 24 12.46 -28.51 2.96
C GLN A 24 11.13 -27.79 2.71
N ASN A 25 10.13 -28.55 2.25
CA ASN A 25 8.79 -28.03 2.02
C ASN A 25 8.01 -28.02 3.34
N LEU A 26 7.59 -26.83 3.78
CA LEU A 26 6.78 -26.65 4.97
C LEU A 26 5.33 -26.32 4.56
N LEU A 27 4.36 -27.12 5.01
CA LEU A 27 2.93 -26.87 4.79
C LEU A 27 2.30 -26.34 6.08
N LEU A 28 1.77 -25.11 6.04
CA LEU A 28 1.03 -24.52 7.14
C LEU A 28 -0.48 -24.72 6.92
N LEU A 29 -1.12 -25.52 7.77
CA LEU A 29 -2.57 -25.76 7.76
C LEU A 29 -3.25 -25.04 8.93
N GLY A 30 -4.45 -24.51 8.70
CA GLY A 30 -5.24 -23.81 9.72
C GLY A 30 -6.42 -23.03 9.12
N THR A 31 -7.40 -22.68 9.95
CA THR A 31 -8.64 -21.98 9.57
C THR A 31 -8.39 -20.55 9.06
N GLY A 32 -9.34 -19.95 8.33
CA GLY A 32 -9.18 -18.73 7.51
C GLY A 32 -8.43 -17.53 8.13
N GLU A 33 -8.34 -17.43 9.46
CA GLU A 33 -7.77 -16.27 10.17
C GLU A 33 -6.65 -16.64 11.15
N SER A 34 -6.16 -17.88 11.14
CA SER A 34 -5.22 -18.39 12.16
C SER A 34 -3.79 -17.82 12.10
N GLY A 35 -3.56 -16.69 11.40
CA GLY A 35 -2.25 -16.03 11.33
C GLY A 35 -1.19 -16.76 10.49
N LYS A 36 -1.56 -17.76 9.67
CA LYS A 36 -0.62 -18.51 8.79
C LYS A 36 0.17 -17.57 7.87
N SER A 37 -0.53 -16.61 7.27
CA SER A 37 0.09 -15.59 6.43
C SER A 37 1.08 -14.73 7.20
N THR A 38 0.83 -14.48 8.50
CA THR A 38 1.75 -13.74 9.39
C THR A 38 3.02 -14.54 9.67
N ILE A 39 2.92 -15.86 9.91
CA ILE A 39 4.07 -16.75 10.13
C ILE A 39 4.95 -16.83 8.88
N ILE A 40 4.35 -16.99 7.69
CA ILE A 40 5.08 -17.01 6.42
C ILE A 40 5.79 -15.65 6.20
N LYS A 41 5.11 -14.53 6.46
CA LYS A 41 5.69 -13.18 6.31
C LYS A 41 6.86 -12.96 7.27
N GLN A 42 6.76 -13.39 8.52
CA GLN A 42 7.87 -13.30 9.48
C GLN A 42 9.06 -14.20 9.06
N MET A 43 8.78 -15.37 8.48
CA MET A 43 9.81 -16.26 7.95
C MET A 43 10.56 -15.62 6.76
N ILE A 44 9.86 -14.90 5.87
CA ILE A 44 10.48 -14.14 4.77
C ILE A 44 11.36 -13.01 5.32
N ILE A 45 10.88 -12.26 6.32
CA ILE A 45 11.61 -11.14 6.94
C ILE A 45 12.93 -11.63 7.59
N LEU A 46 12.95 -12.84 8.13
CA LEU A 46 14.12 -13.38 8.84
C LEU A 46 15.12 -14.15 7.95
N HIS A 47 14.69 -14.75 6.83
CA HIS A 47 15.52 -15.70 6.06
C HIS A 47 15.81 -15.31 4.60
N VAL A 48 15.12 -14.31 4.05
CA VAL A 48 15.41 -13.75 2.72
C VAL A 48 15.81 -12.30 2.95
N ASN A 49 16.87 -11.80 2.31
CA ASN A 49 17.47 -10.46 2.48
C ASN A 49 16.52 -9.25 2.21
N GLY A 50 15.36 -9.18 2.86
CA GLY A 50 14.27 -8.27 2.53
C GLY A 50 13.63 -8.53 1.17
N PHE A 51 12.74 -7.62 0.77
CA PHE A 51 12.16 -7.61 -0.58
C PHE A 51 13.09 -6.93 -1.57
N SER A 52 13.09 -7.37 -2.83
CA SER A 52 13.91 -6.75 -3.86
C SER A 52 13.40 -5.33 -4.17
N GLU A 53 14.29 -4.46 -4.67
CA GLU A 53 13.92 -3.12 -5.12
C GLU A 53 12.81 -3.14 -6.19
N ARG A 54 12.76 -4.21 -6.99
CA ARG A 54 11.68 -4.44 -7.95
C ARG A 54 10.35 -4.67 -7.24
N ASP A 55 10.29 -5.57 -6.26
CA ASP A 55 9.06 -5.87 -5.51
C ASP A 55 8.54 -4.63 -4.77
N LYS A 56 9.44 -3.80 -4.24
CA LYS A 56 9.09 -2.53 -3.60
C LYS A 56 8.49 -1.54 -4.59
N ARG A 57 9.06 -1.42 -5.79
CA ARG A 57 8.54 -0.53 -6.85
C ARG A 57 7.15 -0.95 -7.32
N GLU A 58 6.90 -2.25 -7.43
CA GLU A 58 5.58 -2.78 -7.78
C GLU A 58 4.48 -2.44 -6.75
N LYS A 59 4.86 -2.01 -5.53
CA LYS A 59 3.91 -1.54 -4.50
C LYS A 59 3.61 -0.06 -4.53
N ILE A 60 4.37 0.74 -5.27
CA ILE A 60 4.15 2.20 -5.34
C ILE A 60 2.73 2.56 -5.79
N PRO A 61 2.15 1.93 -6.84
CA PRO A 61 0.78 2.22 -7.26
C PRO A 61 -0.23 1.99 -6.11
N HIS A 62 -0.15 0.83 -5.45
CA HIS A 62 -1.02 0.50 -4.30
C HIS A 62 -0.85 1.45 -3.11
N ILE A 63 0.35 1.98 -2.86
CA ILE A 63 0.56 2.97 -1.80
C ILE A 63 -0.14 4.28 -2.15
N ARG A 64 -0.04 4.72 -3.41
CA ARG A 64 -0.70 5.93 -3.89
C ARG A 64 -2.23 5.78 -3.90
N GLN A 65 -2.71 4.59 -4.25
CA GLN A 65 -4.11 4.19 -4.10
C GLN A 65 -4.60 4.38 -2.67
N ASN A 66 -3.90 3.78 -1.71
CA ASN A 66 -4.28 3.85 -0.31
C ASN A 66 -4.30 5.29 0.20
N ILE A 67 -3.40 6.15 -0.27
CA ILE A 67 -3.43 7.59 0.05
C ILE A 67 -4.71 8.22 -0.45
N HIS A 68 -5.08 7.97 -1.71
CA HIS A 68 -6.29 8.52 -2.31
C HIS A 68 -7.56 8.06 -1.61
N GLU A 69 -7.71 6.75 -1.41
CA GLU A 69 -8.86 6.16 -0.71
C GLU A 69 -8.96 6.73 0.71
N SER A 70 -7.84 6.80 1.44
CA SER A 70 -7.83 7.34 2.80
C SER A 70 -8.26 8.81 2.86
N ILE A 71 -7.70 9.68 2.01
CA ILE A 71 -8.06 11.11 2.06
C ILE A 71 -9.49 11.34 1.54
N PHE A 72 -9.92 10.59 0.54
CA PHE A 72 -11.30 10.64 0.03
C PHE A 72 -12.30 10.24 1.12
N ASP A 73 -12.04 9.14 1.83
CA ASP A 73 -12.90 8.66 2.91
C ASP A 73 -12.99 9.68 4.05
N ILE A 74 -11.85 10.24 4.49
CA ILE A 74 -11.85 11.26 5.55
C ILE A 74 -12.67 12.48 5.12
N VAL A 75 -12.40 13.04 3.94
CA VAL A 75 -13.06 14.25 3.44
C VAL A 75 -14.56 14.04 3.20
N SER A 76 -14.94 12.90 2.62
CA SER A 76 -16.34 12.57 2.36
C SER A 76 -17.15 12.42 3.66
N HIS A 77 -16.52 11.90 4.72
CA HIS A 77 -17.19 11.69 6.00
C HIS A 77 -17.25 12.93 6.88
N MET A 78 -16.56 14.04 6.56
CA MET A 78 -16.60 15.27 7.38
C MET A 78 -18.02 15.80 7.60
N ASN A 79 -18.87 15.70 6.58
CA ASN A 79 -20.26 16.15 6.64
C ASN A 79 -21.23 15.07 7.17
N THR A 80 -20.81 13.82 7.26
CA THR A 80 -21.67 12.69 7.67
C THR A 80 -21.49 12.30 9.12
N ILE A 81 -20.29 12.53 9.69
CA ILE A 81 -20.05 12.32 11.12
C ILE A 81 -20.91 13.28 11.95
N ASN A 82 -21.29 12.87 13.16
CA ASN A 82 -22.17 13.66 14.02
C ASN A 82 -21.49 13.99 15.37
N PRO A 83 -21.25 15.26 15.72
CA PRO A 83 -21.51 16.45 14.92
C PRO A 83 -20.59 16.51 13.68
N PRO A 84 -21.03 17.17 12.59
CA PRO A 84 -20.23 17.35 11.39
C PRO A 84 -19.06 18.29 11.68
N GLU A 85 -17.92 17.99 11.06
CA GLU A 85 -16.72 18.82 11.14
C GLU A 85 -16.70 19.83 9.99
N LYS A 86 -16.09 20.99 10.25
CA LYS A 86 -15.91 22.03 9.23
C LYS A 86 -14.43 22.15 8.90
N PHE A 87 -14.14 22.55 7.67
CA PHE A 87 -12.79 22.97 7.31
C PHE A 87 -12.42 24.23 8.07
N GLU A 88 -11.18 24.27 8.58
CA GLU A 88 -10.65 25.46 9.26
C GLU A 88 -10.26 26.53 8.22
N GLN A 89 -9.76 26.11 7.06
CA GLN A 89 -9.34 27.01 5.99
C GLN A 89 -10.20 26.86 4.73
N GLU A 90 -10.53 27.99 4.07
CA GLU A 90 -11.28 27.98 2.81
C GLU A 90 -10.54 27.26 1.67
N ILE A 91 -9.21 27.33 1.65
CA ILE A 91 -8.37 26.62 0.67
C ILE A 91 -8.50 25.09 0.81
N THR A 92 -8.72 24.60 2.02
CA THR A 92 -8.99 23.19 2.29
C THR A 92 -10.29 22.76 1.64
N ALA A 93 -11.33 23.60 1.70
CA ALA A 93 -12.62 23.29 1.06
C ALA A 93 -12.49 23.13 -0.46
N THR A 94 -11.64 23.94 -1.11
CA THR A 94 -11.36 23.81 -2.55
C THR A 94 -10.58 22.53 -2.86
N SER A 95 -9.59 22.20 -2.02
CA SER A 95 -8.80 20.96 -2.18
C SER A 95 -9.64 19.71 -1.91
N ALA A 96 -10.54 19.76 -0.94
CA ALA A 96 -11.51 18.72 -0.65
C ALA A 96 -12.48 18.51 -1.81
N ASP A 97 -13.03 19.58 -2.39
CA ASP A 97 -13.90 19.51 -3.57
C ASP A 97 -13.17 18.89 -4.78
N TYR A 98 -11.90 19.26 -5.00
CA TYR A 98 -11.05 18.62 -6.01
C TYR A 98 -10.93 17.10 -5.79
N ILE A 99 -10.60 16.67 -4.56
CA ILE A 99 -10.47 15.25 -4.20
C ILE A 99 -11.80 14.51 -4.38
N LEU A 100 -12.92 15.11 -3.96
CA LEU A 100 -14.24 14.51 -4.09
C LEU A 100 -14.70 14.38 -5.55
N LYS A 101 -14.32 15.33 -6.42
CA LYS A 101 -14.62 15.28 -7.86
C LYS A 101 -13.89 14.16 -8.60
N LEU A 102 -12.68 13.79 -8.15
CA LEU A 102 -11.98 12.62 -8.68
C LEU A 102 -12.75 11.32 -8.40
N GLY A 103 -13.59 11.33 -7.35
CA GLY A 103 -14.40 10.20 -6.94
C GLY A 103 -13.64 9.22 -6.03
N PRO A 104 -14.28 8.10 -5.66
CA PRO A 104 -13.71 7.12 -4.73
C PRO A 104 -12.66 6.19 -5.36
N LYS A 105 -12.53 6.21 -6.70
CA LYS A 105 -11.60 5.34 -7.42
C LYS A 105 -10.41 6.15 -7.89
N GLU A 106 -9.25 5.50 -7.81
CA GLU A 106 -7.92 6.03 -8.12
C GLU A 106 -7.90 7.08 -9.24
N PRO A 107 -7.15 8.18 -9.09
CA PRO A 107 -6.82 9.04 -10.21
C PRO A 107 -5.94 8.27 -11.22
N ASP A 108 -6.23 8.43 -12.52
CA ASP A 108 -5.44 7.83 -13.60
C ASP A 108 -3.96 8.26 -13.57
N VAL A 109 -3.70 9.46 -13.06
CA VAL A 109 -2.36 10.04 -12.93
C VAL A 109 -2.22 10.81 -11.62
N TYR A 110 -1.16 10.50 -10.87
CA TYR A 110 -0.77 11.22 -9.65
C TYR A 110 0.17 12.38 -10.01
N THR A 111 -0.39 13.56 -10.25
CA THR A 111 0.36 14.79 -10.55
C THR A 111 0.87 15.48 -9.29
N ASP A 112 1.81 16.41 -9.42
CA ASP A 112 2.25 17.25 -8.30
C ASP A 112 1.09 18.08 -7.71
N GLU A 113 0.21 18.60 -8.57
CA GLU A 113 -1.01 19.32 -8.17
C GLU A 113 -1.92 18.46 -7.29
N TYR A 114 -2.11 17.19 -7.64
CA TYR A 114 -2.86 16.24 -6.81
C TYR A 114 -2.23 16.13 -5.41
N PHE A 115 -0.91 15.93 -5.34
CA PHE A 115 -0.23 15.81 -4.05
C PHE A 115 -0.29 17.10 -3.22
N ASP A 116 -0.30 18.27 -3.86
CA ASP A 116 -0.46 19.56 -3.19
C ASP A 116 -1.87 19.73 -2.60
N HIS A 117 -2.92 19.28 -3.30
CA HIS A 117 -4.27 19.24 -2.76
C HIS A 117 -4.41 18.27 -1.58
N VAL A 118 -3.82 17.08 -1.67
CA VAL A 118 -3.85 16.11 -0.55
C VAL A 118 -3.08 16.64 0.66
N ASP A 119 -1.90 17.25 0.47
CA ASP A 119 -1.12 17.84 1.56
C ASP A 119 -1.87 19.02 2.21
N THR A 120 -2.53 19.86 1.40
CA THR A 120 -3.38 20.96 1.91
C THR A 120 -4.55 20.41 2.72
N ALA A 121 -5.25 19.40 2.20
CA ALA A 121 -6.35 18.75 2.91
C ALA A 121 -5.90 18.15 4.24
N TRP A 122 -4.80 17.38 4.23
CA TRP A 122 -4.32 16.67 5.43
C TRP A 122 -3.80 17.60 6.54
N ARG A 123 -3.34 18.81 6.19
CA ARG A 123 -2.86 19.77 7.18
C ARG A 123 -3.97 20.45 7.97
N ASP A 124 -5.19 20.46 7.46
CA ASP A 124 -6.35 21.09 8.09
C ASP A 124 -6.77 20.37 9.38
N GLU A 125 -7.07 21.16 10.42
CA GLU A 125 -7.44 20.59 11.73
C GLU A 125 -8.82 19.92 11.70
N GLY A 126 -9.76 20.41 10.88
CA GLY A 126 -11.06 19.76 10.69
C GLY A 126 -10.89 18.35 10.12
N VAL A 127 -10.06 18.23 9.06
CA VAL A 127 -9.74 16.93 8.44
C VAL A 127 -9.05 15.99 9.44
N LYS A 128 -8.09 16.48 10.24
CA LYS A 128 -7.43 15.67 11.28
C LYS A 128 -8.39 15.25 12.40
N ASN A 129 -9.36 16.09 12.77
CA ASN A 129 -10.36 15.76 13.77
C ASN A 129 -11.31 14.67 13.25
N THR A 130 -11.71 14.74 11.98
CA THR A 130 -12.45 13.65 11.31
C THR A 130 -11.64 12.36 11.26
N PHE A 131 -10.33 12.44 11.00
CA PHE A 131 -9.44 11.28 11.06
C PHE A 131 -9.37 10.65 12.46
N LYS A 132 -9.27 11.44 13.54
CA LYS A 132 -9.27 10.89 14.92
C LYS A 132 -10.55 10.12 15.25
N ARG A 133 -11.63 10.42 14.54
CA ARG A 133 -12.95 9.77 14.63
C ARG A 133 -13.14 8.68 13.57
N SER A 134 -12.06 8.20 12.96
CA SER A 134 -12.10 7.14 11.94
C SER A 134 -12.67 5.82 12.44
N ASN A 135 -12.90 5.65 13.74
CA ASN A 135 -13.64 4.52 14.30
C ASN A 135 -15.16 4.58 14.01
N GLU A 136 -15.68 5.71 13.54
CA GLU A 136 -17.10 5.89 13.17
C GLU A 136 -17.40 5.53 11.71
N TYR A 137 -16.37 5.31 10.89
CA TYR A 137 -16.47 4.91 9.48
C TYR A 137 -15.38 3.89 9.13
N GLN A 138 -15.37 3.38 7.90
CA GLN A 138 -14.31 2.48 7.45
C GLN A 138 -13.15 3.32 6.92
N LEU A 139 -11.99 3.23 7.56
CA LEU A 139 -10.77 3.87 7.10
C LEU A 139 -9.62 2.86 7.09
N ILE A 140 -8.76 2.96 6.08
CA ILE A 140 -7.57 2.12 5.96
C ILE A 140 -6.62 2.42 7.14
N GLY A 141 -6.25 1.40 7.93
CA GLY A 141 -5.39 1.57 9.11
C GLY A 141 -3.97 2.10 8.82
N SER A 142 -3.56 2.17 7.56
CA SER A 142 -2.28 2.74 7.13
C SER A 142 -2.35 4.21 6.68
N ALA A 143 -3.54 4.83 6.77
CA ALA A 143 -3.80 6.20 6.33
C ALA A 143 -2.80 7.21 6.91
N GLU A 144 -2.72 7.31 8.25
CA GLU A 144 -1.84 8.26 8.93
C GLU A 144 -0.37 8.12 8.51
N TYR A 145 0.09 6.88 8.40
CA TYR A 145 1.48 6.59 8.05
C TYR A 145 1.85 7.12 6.66
N PHE A 146 0.97 6.95 5.67
CA PHE A 146 1.24 7.39 4.31
C PHE A 146 0.97 8.90 4.14
N LEU A 147 -0.10 9.43 4.73
CA LEU A 147 -0.43 10.86 4.66
C LEU A 147 0.67 11.72 5.33
N ASN A 148 1.20 11.31 6.48
CA ASN A 148 2.33 12.01 7.12
C ASN A 148 3.63 11.96 6.29
N ARG A 149 3.71 11.07 5.29
CA ARG A 149 4.89 10.85 4.46
C ARG A 149 4.67 11.22 2.99
N LEU A 150 3.62 11.99 2.69
CA LEU A 150 3.30 12.51 1.36
C LEU A 150 4.53 13.14 0.67
N HIS A 151 5.32 13.94 1.40
CA HIS A 151 6.53 14.58 0.89
C HIS A 151 7.62 13.61 0.39
N VAL A 152 7.63 12.36 0.89
CA VAL A 152 8.53 11.30 0.42
C VAL A 152 7.90 10.54 -0.74
N ILE A 153 6.61 10.25 -0.66
CA ILE A 153 5.87 9.40 -1.62
C ILE A 153 5.61 10.10 -2.95
N ARG A 154 5.51 11.45 -2.93
CA ARG A 154 5.37 12.26 -4.16
C ARG A 154 6.61 12.22 -5.05
N LYS A 155 7.78 11.89 -4.51
CA LYS A 155 9.03 11.89 -5.27
C LYS A 155 9.06 10.74 -6.29
N ALA A 156 9.61 11.00 -7.47
CA ALA A 156 9.74 10.01 -8.53
C ALA A 156 10.70 8.85 -8.18
N ASP A 157 11.66 9.09 -7.29
CA ASP A 157 12.65 8.12 -6.80
C ASP A 157 12.22 7.40 -5.51
N TYR A 158 10.95 7.52 -5.10
CA TYR A 158 10.45 6.89 -3.90
C TYR A 158 10.59 5.36 -3.95
N ILE A 159 11.27 4.81 -2.93
CA ILE A 159 11.36 3.36 -2.68
C ILE A 159 10.69 3.10 -1.33
N PRO A 160 9.61 2.30 -1.28
CA PRO A 160 8.97 1.91 -0.02
C PRO A 160 9.95 1.23 0.94
N ASN A 161 9.89 1.59 2.22
CA ASN A 161 10.66 0.90 3.25
C ASN A 161 9.95 -0.40 3.66
N ASN A 162 10.69 -1.32 4.29
CA ASN A 162 10.12 -2.60 4.76
C ASN A 162 9.06 -2.45 5.87
N ARG A 163 8.72 -1.23 6.30
CA ARG A 163 7.69 -0.94 7.30
C ARG A 163 6.34 -0.57 6.68
N GLY A 164 6.29 -0.27 5.39
CA GLY A 164 5.07 0.03 4.63
C GLY A 164 4.43 -1.19 3.99
N TYR A 165 4.49 -2.36 4.63
CA TYR A 165 3.70 -3.53 4.24
C TYR A 165 2.34 -3.42 4.94
N PRO A 166 1.28 -2.91 4.29
CA PRO A 166 -0.05 -3.18 4.78
C PRO A 166 -0.23 -4.69 4.71
N VAL A 167 -0.36 -5.28 5.89
CA VAL A 167 -1.01 -6.55 6.08
C VAL A 167 -2.40 -6.35 5.48
N PHE A 168 -2.64 -6.83 4.26
CA PHE A 168 -3.99 -7.11 3.82
C PHE A 168 -4.56 -8.14 4.81
N ALA A 169 -5.29 -7.61 5.78
CA ALA A 169 -6.32 -8.25 6.59
C ALA A 169 -7.15 -7.09 7.16
#